data_AF-A0A5K1JZU7-F1
#
_entry.id   AF-A0A5K1JZU7-F1
#
_cell.length_a   1.000
_cell.length_b   1.000
_cell.length_c   1.000
_cell.angle_alpha   90.00
_cell.angle_beta   90.00
_cell.angle_gamma   90.00
#
_symmetry.space_group_name_H-M   'P 1'
#
loop_
_entity.id
_entity.type
_entity.pdbx_description
1 polymer ?
#
loop_
_entity_poly.entity_id
_entity_poly.type
_entity_poly.pdbx_seq_one_letter_code
_entity_poly.pdbx_strand_id
1 'polypeptide(L)'
;ASDVEINVDGTLFSVHINPYFLRLNFSHPVLEDDASSAVYDPSSGSLTVTLTKEVPGQDFQDLDLLAKLLAPRPVKEEQGQPTIEVLDTQEAPEDDSTEDLVAQAQELTLEQREILEDTWKHTENEVHELGADTEASTPGERRRRRLEHEEEKWDEEHYMADYADDEYIQDLISWPKSPPYVLV
;
A
#
# COMPACT_ATOMS: atom_id res chain seq x y z
N ALA A 1 -14.55 9.20 30.07
CA ALA A 1 -13.15 9.40 29.67
C ALA A 1 -12.90 8.39 28.57
N SER A 2 -12.52 8.84 27.38
CA SER A 2 -12.09 7.93 26.31
C SER A 2 -10.74 7.37 26.71
N ASP A 3 -10.62 6.06 26.77
CA ASP A 3 -9.34 5.39 27.06
C ASP A 3 -8.42 5.60 25.85
N VAL A 4 -7.25 6.19 26.08
CA VAL A 4 -6.24 6.46 25.05
C VAL A 4 -5.07 5.54 25.34
N GLU A 5 -4.81 4.62 24.43
CA GLU A 5 -3.69 3.68 24.55
C GLU A 5 -2.60 4.08 23.55
N ILE A 6 -1.39 4.29 24.05
CA ILE A 6 -0.22 4.65 23.26
C ILE A 6 0.83 3.57 23.47
N ASN A 7 1.48 3.13 22.39
CA ASN A 7 2.56 2.16 22.42
C ASN A 7 3.68 2.58 21.46
N VAL A 8 4.91 2.50 21.96
CA VAL A 8 6.15 2.89 21.26
C VAL A 8 7.11 1.71 21.24
N ASP A 9 7.54 1.30 20.05
CA ASP A 9 8.50 0.22 19.84
C ASP A 9 9.53 0.57 18.77
N GLY A 10 10.66 1.12 19.22
CA GLY A 10 11.74 1.61 18.36
C GLY A 10 11.21 2.67 17.40
N THR A 11 11.08 2.31 16.12
CA THR A 11 10.54 3.22 15.09
C THR A 11 9.02 3.23 15.00
N LEU A 12 8.34 2.28 15.65
CA LEU A 12 6.90 2.14 15.57
C LEU A 12 6.21 2.94 16.67
N PHE A 13 5.22 3.72 16.28
CA PHE A 13 4.31 4.42 17.17
C PHE A 13 2.88 3.98 16.85
N SER A 14 2.13 3.62 17.86
CA SER A 14 0.72 3.26 17.73
C SER A 14 -0.12 3.97 18.77
N VAL A 15 -1.24 4.53 18.34
CA VAL A 15 -2.24 5.13 19.22
C VAL A 15 -3.62 4.57 18.89
N HIS A 16 -4.34 4.19 19.94
CA HIS A 16 -5.66 3.60 19.85
C HIS A 16 -6.65 4.40 20.71
N ILE A 17 -7.70 4.90 20.07
CA ILE A 17 -8.75 5.73 20.67
C ILE A 17 -10.06 5.36 19.99
N ASN A 18 -10.86 4.48 20.57
CA ASN A 18 -12.08 3.95 19.95
C ASN A 18 -12.94 5.07 19.29
N PRO A 19 -13.25 4.99 17.97
CA PRO A 19 -12.99 3.89 17.01
C PRO A 19 -11.71 4.02 16.18
N TYR A 20 -10.88 5.02 16.46
CA TYR A 20 -9.69 5.36 15.71
C TYR A 20 -8.47 4.54 16.16
N PHE A 21 -7.73 4.05 15.17
CA PHE A 21 -6.42 3.43 15.35
C PHE A 21 -5.46 4.07 14.36
N LEU A 22 -4.30 4.51 14.85
CA LEU A 22 -3.26 5.07 14.03
C LEU A 22 -1.94 4.39 14.36
N ARG A 23 -1.24 3.94 13.32
CA ARG A 23 0.09 3.35 13.41
C ARG A 23 1.03 4.11 12.48
N LEU A 24 2.08 4.68 13.04
CA LEU A 24 3.12 5.41 12.34
C LEU A 24 4.45 4.68 12.48
N ASN A 25 5.27 4.71 11.44
CA ASN A 25 6.62 4.18 11.42
C ASN A 25 7.58 5.32 11.07
N PHE A 26 8.39 5.72 12.03
CA PHE A 26 9.36 6.78 11.85
C PHE A 26 10.63 6.28 11.14
N SER A 27 11.36 7.22 10.54
CA SER A 27 12.67 6.93 9.92
C SER A 27 13.72 6.46 10.95
N HIS A 28 13.55 6.87 12.21
CA HIS A 28 14.48 6.62 13.31
C HIS A 28 13.73 6.32 14.61
N PRO A 29 14.37 5.62 15.56
CA PRO A 29 13.71 5.18 16.77
C PRO A 29 13.46 6.31 17.77
N VAL A 30 12.37 6.15 18.50
CA VAL A 30 11.89 7.06 19.55
C VAL A 30 11.69 6.28 20.85
N LEU A 31 11.76 6.99 21.97
CA LEU A 31 11.60 6.45 23.30
C LEU A 31 10.37 7.07 23.96
N GLU A 32 9.73 6.26 24.79
CA GLU A 32 8.77 6.71 25.78
C GLU A 32 9.50 6.85 27.12
N ASP A 33 9.61 8.10 27.59
CA ASP A 33 10.29 8.47 28.82
C ASP A 33 9.41 9.36 29.72
N ASP A 34 9.94 9.79 30.87
CA ASP A 34 9.23 10.67 31.80
C ASP A 34 8.88 12.05 31.22
N ALA A 35 9.48 12.45 30.08
CA ALA A 35 9.17 13.70 29.38
C ALA A 35 8.09 13.51 28.31
N SER A 36 7.68 12.26 28.05
CA SER A 36 6.66 11.93 27.08
C SER A 36 5.27 12.29 27.61
N SER A 37 4.44 12.90 26.77
CA SER A 37 3.11 13.37 27.17
C SER A 37 2.13 13.32 26.01
N ALA A 38 0.86 13.07 26.33
CA ALA A 38 -0.23 13.07 25.37
C ALA A 38 -1.36 13.95 25.90
N VAL A 39 -1.64 15.05 25.19
CA VAL A 39 -2.64 16.05 25.58
C VAL A 39 -3.67 16.18 24.47
N TYR A 40 -4.93 15.93 24.81
CA TYR A 40 -6.06 16.10 23.89
C TYR A 40 -6.76 17.43 24.15
N ASP A 41 -6.92 18.24 23.10
CA ASP A 41 -7.73 19.46 23.14
C ASP A 41 -9.09 19.24 22.44
N PRO A 42 -10.20 19.13 23.19
CA PRO A 42 -11.52 18.90 22.62
C PRO A 42 -12.08 20.08 21.82
N SER A 43 -11.52 21.30 22.01
CA SER A 43 -12.00 22.48 21.28
C SER A 43 -11.47 22.53 19.85
N SER A 44 -10.24 22.06 19.64
CA SER A 44 -9.60 21.95 18.32
C SER A 44 -9.71 20.54 17.71
N GLY A 45 -10.07 19.53 18.52
CA GLY A 45 -10.14 18.14 18.09
C GLY A 45 -8.76 17.50 17.85
N SER A 46 -7.68 18.09 18.38
CA SER A 46 -6.30 17.66 18.14
C SER A 46 -5.71 16.94 19.35
N LEU A 47 -5.02 15.81 19.11
CA LEU A 47 -4.20 15.12 20.09
C LEU A 47 -2.73 15.46 19.85
N THR A 48 -2.08 16.08 20.82
CA THR A 48 -0.65 16.38 20.77
C THR A 48 0.11 15.35 21.60
N VAL A 49 0.97 14.59 20.93
CA VAL A 49 1.85 13.60 21.58
C VAL A 49 3.30 14.08 21.47
N THR A 50 4.00 14.09 22.61
CA THR A 50 5.42 14.42 22.72
C THR A 50 6.17 13.14 23.07
N LEU A 51 7.18 12.81 22.28
CA LEU A 51 8.08 11.66 22.46
C LEU A 51 9.52 12.14 22.36
N THR A 52 10.45 11.48 23.03
CA THR A 52 11.88 11.73 22.88
C THR A 52 12.50 10.89 21.78
N LYS A 53 13.48 11.46 21.10
CA LYS A 53 14.31 10.72 20.13
C LYS A 53 15.29 9.85 20.90
N GLU A 54 15.54 8.63 20.43
CA GLU A 54 16.57 7.77 21.05
C GLU A 54 17.97 8.42 20.96
N VAL A 55 18.26 9.08 19.84
CA VAL A 55 19.51 9.82 19.64
C VAL A 55 19.24 11.33 19.64
N PRO A 56 19.70 12.08 20.66
CA PRO A 56 19.56 13.53 20.70
C PRO A 56 20.27 14.21 19.53
N GLY A 57 19.58 15.15 18.87
CA GLY A 57 20.11 15.86 17.70
C GLY A 57 19.99 15.11 16.38
N GLN A 58 19.44 13.88 16.37
CA GLN A 58 19.13 13.18 15.12
C GLN A 58 17.98 13.87 14.38
N ASP A 59 18.18 14.14 13.10
CA ASP A 59 17.16 14.72 12.23
C ASP A 59 16.20 13.63 11.73
N PHE A 60 14.89 13.93 11.69
CA PHE A 60 13.87 12.99 11.19
C PHE A 60 13.35 13.58 9.89
N GLN A 61 13.92 13.13 8.77
CA GLN A 61 13.50 13.54 7.44
C GLN A 61 12.12 12.95 7.11
N ASP A 62 11.38 13.66 6.27
CA ASP A 62 10.10 13.22 5.69
C ASP A 62 8.95 13.03 6.69
N LEU A 63 8.97 13.73 7.83
CA LEU A 63 7.87 13.71 8.80
C LEU A 63 6.56 14.28 8.23
N ASP A 64 6.65 15.10 7.18
CA ASP A 64 5.53 15.64 6.42
C ASP A 64 4.98 14.65 5.39
N LEU A 65 5.74 13.61 5.03
CA LEU A 65 5.30 12.58 4.09
C LEU A 65 4.48 11.50 4.80
N LEU A 66 3.19 11.77 5.01
CA LEU A 66 2.26 10.85 5.68
C LEU A 66 2.27 9.43 5.08
N ALA A 67 2.40 9.30 3.76
CA ALA A 67 2.46 8.00 3.09
C ALA A 67 3.66 7.14 3.55
N LYS A 68 4.79 7.77 3.84
CA LYS A 68 6.00 7.10 4.33
C LYS A 68 5.84 6.67 5.79
N LEU A 69 5.19 7.51 6.61
CA LEU A 69 4.91 7.18 8.01
C LEU A 69 3.86 6.08 8.16
N LEU A 70 2.87 6.02 7.27
CA LEU A 70 1.83 4.98 7.29
C LEU A 70 2.29 3.67 6.64
N ALA A 71 3.38 3.70 5.86
CA ALA A 71 3.89 2.53 5.18
C ALA A 71 4.18 1.40 6.18
N PRO A 72 3.82 0.14 5.86
CA PRO A 72 4.26 -1.01 6.62
C PRO A 72 5.79 -0.95 6.74
N ARG A 73 6.32 -1.37 7.89
CA ARG A 73 7.77 -1.52 8.04
C ARG A 73 8.24 -2.38 6.87
N PRO A 74 9.12 -1.88 5.97
CA PRO A 74 9.72 -2.76 4.98
C PRO A 74 10.37 -3.86 5.80
N VAL A 75 9.98 -5.10 5.53
CA VAL A 75 10.56 -6.26 6.19
C VAL A 75 12.01 -6.25 5.75
N LYS A 76 12.87 -5.60 6.53
CA LYS A 76 14.31 -5.80 6.40
C LYS A 76 14.46 -7.29 6.60
N GLU A 77 14.91 -7.97 5.56
CA GLU A 77 15.35 -9.37 5.59
C GLU A 77 16.60 -9.53 6.50
N GLU A 78 16.59 -8.91 7.67
CA GLU A 78 17.57 -9.14 8.71
C GLU A 78 16.98 -10.27 9.56
N GLN A 79 17.31 -11.50 9.13
CA GLN A 79 16.92 -12.81 9.68
C GLN A 79 15.63 -13.40 9.12
N GLY A 80 15.66 -13.68 7.82
CA GLY A 80 14.67 -14.53 7.16
C GLY A 80 15.12 -15.16 5.85
N GLN A 81 16.42 -15.14 5.52
CA GLN A 81 16.92 -16.20 4.63
C GLN A 81 16.68 -17.51 5.38
N PRO A 82 15.95 -18.49 4.83
CA PRO A 82 15.78 -19.78 5.50
C PRO A 82 17.17 -20.37 5.73
N THR A 83 17.69 -20.25 6.95
CA THR A 83 18.97 -20.82 7.33
C THR A 83 18.70 -22.29 7.57
N ILE A 84 18.94 -23.10 6.55
CA ILE A 84 18.90 -24.55 6.65
C ILE A 84 20.11 -24.96 7.48
N GLU A 85 19.89 -25.24 8.77
CA GLU A 85 20.88 -25.93 9.59
C GLU A 85 20.84 -27.42 9.24
N VAL A 86 21.90 -27.90 8.58
CA VAL A 86 22.08 -29.32 8.30
C VAL A 86 22.38 -30.03 9.62
N LEU A 87 21.37 -30.67 10.20
CA LEU A 87 21.48 -31.37 11.49
C LEU A 87 22.24 -32.70 11.37
N ASP A 88 22.38 -33.24 10.16
CA ASP A 88 23.15 -34.45 9.88
C ASP A 88 23.53 -34.52 8.40
N THR A 89 24.82 -34.68 8.10
CA THR A 89 25.29 -34.96 6.73
C THR A 89 25.31 -36.47 6.56
N GLN A 90 24.16 -37.06 6.24
CA GLN A 90 24.19 -38.37 5.59
C GLN A 90 24.59 -38.15 4.14
N GLU A 91 25.71 -38.75 3.73
CA GLU A 91 26.07 -38.93 2.31
C GLU A 91 24.96 -39.77 1.65
N ALA A 92 23.91 -39.10 1.19
CA ALA A 92 23.01 -39.67 0.21
C ALA A 92 23.80 -39.80 -1.11
N PRO A 93 23.65 -40.91 -1.84
CA PRO A 93 24.30 -41.08 -3.13
C PRO A 93 23.91 -39.90 -4.03
N GLU A 94 24.90 -39.32 -4.72
CA GLU A 94 24.70 -38.28 -5.72
C GLU A 94 23.72 -38.80 -6.78
N ASP A 95 22.45 -38.41 -6.63
CA ASP A 95 21.39 -38.73 -7.57
C ASP A 95 21.28 -37.56 -8.56
N ASP A 96 21.40 -37.91 -9.84
CA ASP A 96 21.35 -37.06 -11.05
C ASP A 96 20.04 -36.25 -11.13
N SER A 97 19.07 -36.55 -10.26
CA SER A 97 17.79 -35.86 -10.10
C SER A 97 17.89 -34.47 -9.47
N THR A 98 19.00 -34.14 -8.80
CA THR A 98 19.18 -32.85 -8.12
C THR A 98 19.44 -31.70 -9.08
N GLU A 99 20.12 -31.92 -10.20
CA GLU A 99 20.33 -30.89 -11.22
C GLU A 99 19.01 -30.51 -11.91
N ASP A 100 18.12 -31.47 -12.13
CA ASP A 100 16.81 -31.26 -12.76
C ASP A 100 15.88 -30.42 -11.86
N LEU A 101 15.95 -30.61 -10.54
CA LEU A 101 15.21 -29.81 -9.57
C LEU A 101 15.71 -28.36 -9.48
N VAL A 102 17.02 -28.15 -9.61
CA VAL A 102 17.62 -26.80 -9.64
C VAL A 102 17.25 -26.07 -10.94
N ALA A 103 17.24 -26.78 -12.07
CA ALA A 103 16.80 -26.23 -13.35
C ALA A 103 15.32 -25.82 -13.30
N GLN A 104 14.43 -26.69 -12.78
CA GLN A 104 13.00 -26.38 -12.62
C GLN A 104 12.77 -25.19 -11.68
N ALA A 105 13.53 -25.08 -10.58
CA ALA A 105 13.42 -23.94 -9.67
C ALA A 105 13.84 -22.62 -10.33
N GLN A 106 14.87 -22.64 -11.18
CA GLN A 106 15.30 -21.48 -11.96
C GLN A 106 14.25 -21.08 -13.01
N GLU A 107 13.64 -22.05 -13.68
CA GLU A 107 12.57 -21.83 -14.66
C GLU A 107 11.32 -21.20 -13.99
N LEU A 108 10.91 -21.73 -12.82
CA LEU A 108 9.84 -21.15 -11.99
C LEU A 108 10.13 -19.70 -11.57
N THR A 109 11.38 -19.36 -11.23
CA THR A 109 11.74 -17.96 -10.91
C THR A 109 11.71 -17.04 -12.12
N LEU A 110 11.98 -17.55 -13.34
CA LEU A 110 11.82 -16.77 -14.57
C LEU A 110 10.35 -16.53 -14.90
N GLU A 111 9.51 -17.57 -14.82
CA GLU A 111 8.07 -17.45 -15.04
C GLU A 111 7.42 -16.49 -14.05
N GLN A 112 7.81 -16.55 -12.76
CA GLN A 112 7.33 -15.61 -11.76
C GLN A 112 7.74 -14.16 -12.07
N ARG A 113 8.92 -13.94 -12.65
CA ARG A 113 9.37 -12.61 -13.09
C ARG A 113 8.61 -12.14 -14.33
N GLU A 114 8.36 -13.02 -15.29
CA GLU A 114 7.58 -12.68 -16.49
C GLU A 114 6.13 -12.38 -16.14
N ILE A 115 5.52 -13.16 -15.24
CA ILE A 115 4.19 -12.88 -14.68
C ILE A 115 4.20 -11.56 -13.89
N LEU A 116 5.26 -11.27 -13.13
CA LEU A 116 5.39 -10.00 -12.40
C LEU A 116 5.54 -8.80 -13.36
N GLU A 117 6.29 -8.97 -14.45
CA GLU A 117 6.46 -7.94 -15.48
C GLU A 117 5.15 -7.71 -16.25
N ASP A 118 4.43 -8.77 -16.60
CA ASP A 118 3.13 -8.65 -17.27
C ASP A 118 2.05 -8.11 -16.33
N THR A 119 2.01 -8.53 -15.07
CA THR A 119 1.12 -7.93 -14.08
C THR A 119 1.49 -6.47 -13.84
N TRP A 120 2.78 -6.10 -13.79
CA TRP A 120 3.20 -4.71 -13.68
C TRP A 120 2.72 -3.86 -14.86
N LYS A 121 2.86 -4.35 -16.10
CA LYS A 121 2.30 -3.67 -17.30
C LYS A 121 0.79 -3.46 -17.25
N HIS A 122 0.04 -4.35 -16.59
CA HIS A 122 -1.42 -4.23 -16.45
C HIS A 122 -1.85 -3.44 -15.21
N THR A 123 -0.96 -3.24 -14.23
CA THR A 123 -1.26 -2.50 -12.98
C THR A 123 -0.75 -1.06 -12.96
N GLU A 124 0.16 -0.69 -13.87
CA GLU A 124 0.63 0.68 -13.99
C GLU A 124 -0.43 1.53 -14.73
N ASN A 125 -1.31 2.13 -13.94
CA ASN A 125 -2.01 3.37 -14.28
C ASN A 125 -3.01 3.26 -15.47
N GLU A 126 -4.28 2.94 -15.17
CA GLU A 126 -5.42 3.34 -16.04
C GLU A 126 -5.45 4.85 -16.36
N VAL A 127 -4.60 5.64 -15.72
CA VAL A 127 -4.48 7.10 -15.89
C VAL A 127 -3.50 7.50 -17.02
N HIS A 128 -2.64 6.61 -17.51
CA HIS A 128 -1.70 6.90 -18.61
C HIS A 128 -2.05 6.14 -19.88
N GLU A 129 -3.14 6.56 -20.52
CA GLU A 129 -3.65 6.08 -21.82
C GLU A 129 -2.61 6.12 -22.98
N LEU A 130 -1.47 6.79 -22.80
CA LEU A 130 -0.42 6.96 -23.81
C LEU A 130 0.83 6.09 -23.62
N GLY A 131 0.87 5.23 -22.59
CA GLY A 131 1.98 4.32 -22.34
C GLY A 131 3.30 5.00 -21.91
N ALA A 132 4.38 4.20 -21.88
CA ALA A 132 5.68 4.58 -21.31
C ALA A 132 6.42 5.74 -22.01
N ASP A 133 6.08 6.04 -23.27
CA ASP A 133 6.72 7.10 -24.06
C ASP A 133 6.18 8.51 -23.76
N THR A 134 5.25 8.64 -22.81
CA THR A 134 4.61 9.90 -22.43
C THR A 134 5.63 10.94 -21.98
N GLU A 135 6.67 10.54 -21.24
CA GLU A 135 7.71 11.46 -20.72
C GLU A 135 8.71 11.94 -21.80
N ALA A 136 8.77 11.28 -22.95
CA ALA A 136 9.66 11.65 -24.07
C ALA A 136 9.01 12.62 -25.08
N SER A 137 7.71 12.94 -24.91
CA SER A 137 6.92 13.65 -25.91
C SER A 137 6.50 15.06 -25.48
N THR A 138 6.40 15.97 -26.45
CA THR A 138 5.98 17.36 -26.18
C THR A 138 4.52 17.42 -25.72
N PRO A 139 4.11 18.47 -24.98
CA PRO A 139 2.71 18.60 -24.52
C PRO A 139 1.66 18.61 -25.65
N GLY A 140 2.01 19.15 -26.82
CA GLY A 140 1.13 19.18 -27.99
C GLY A 140 0.95 17.79 -28.61
N GLU A 141 2.05 17.05 -28.72
CA GLU A 141 2.04 15.67 -29.20
C GLU A 141 1.24 14.74 -28.28
N ARG A 142 1.40 14.88 -26.96
CA ARG A 142 0.58 14.16 -25.97
C ARG A 142 -0.91 14.48 -26.07
N ARG A 143 -1.26 15.74 -26.34
CA ARG A 143 -2.66 16.11 -26.54
C ARG A 143 -3.23 15.43 -27.78
N ARG A 144 -2.49 15.46 -28.89
CA ARG A 144 -2.90 14.85 -30.15
C ARG A 144 -3.13 13.34 -30.00
N ARG A 145 -2.17 12.63 -29.41
CA ARG A 145 -2.28 11.18 -29.20
C ARG A 145 -3.44 10.80 -28.28
N ARG A 146 -3.73 11.60 -27.25
CA ARG A 146 -4.90 11.37 -26.38
C ARG A 146 -6.21 11.44 -27.16
N LEU A 147 -6.37 12.47 -27.99
CA LEU A 147 -7.57 12.63 -28.81
C LEU A 147 -7.73 11.50 -29.84
N GLU A 148 -6.64 11.08 -30.47
CA GLU A 148 -6.66 9.96 -31.43
C GLU A 148 -7.05 8.64 -30.73
N HIS A 149 -6.53 8.39 -29.54
CA HIS A 149 -6.86 7.21 -28.75
C HIS A 149 -8.31 7.24 -28.22
N GLU A 150 -8.77 8.40 -27.78
CA GLU A 150 -10.15 8.62 -27.31
C GLU A 150 -11.15 8.37 -28.45
N GLU A 151 -10.89 8.88 -29.66
CA GLU A 151 -11.73 8.64 -30.84
C GLU A 151 -11.74 7.15 -31.24
N GLU A 152 -10.61 6.45 -31.13
CA GLU A 152 -10.53 5.01 -31.42
C GLU A 152 -11.30 4.17 -30.38
N LYS A 153 -11.28 4.59 -29.12
CA LYS A 153 -12.02 3.94 -28.02
C LYS A 153 -13.50 4.33 -27.99
N TRP A 154 -13.87 5.42 -28.65
CA TRP A 154 -15.24 5.92 -28.60
C TRP A 154 -16.18 4.94 -29.29
N ASP A 155 -17.13 4.42 -28.51
CA ASP A 155 -18.17 3.52 -28.98
C ASP A 155 -19.53 4.10 -28.56
N GLU A 156 -20.32 4.54 -29.54
CA GLU A 156 -21.65 5.11 -29.31
C GLU A 156 -22.56 4.16 -28.53
N GLU A 157 -22.54 2.86 -28.84
CA GLU A 157 -23.41 1.87 -28.19
C GLU A 157 -23.01 1.66 -26.73
N HIS A 158 -21.71 1.68 -26.43
CA HIS A 158 -21.21 1.62 -25.05
C HIS A 158 -21.72 2.78 -24.20
N TYR A 159 -21.71 4.01 -24.74
CA TYR A 159 -22.20 5.19 -24.03
C TYR A 159 -23.74 5.29 -23.99
N MET A 160 -24.44 4.64 -24.93
CA MET A 160 -25.90 4.63 -25.01
C MET A 160 -26.55 3.51 -24.19
N ALA A 161 -25.80 2.49 -23.80
CA ALA A 161 -26.30 1.35 -23.00
C ALA A 161 -26.92 1.81 -21.68
N ASP A 162 -26.29 2.76 -20.97
CA ASP A 162 -26.82 3.30 -19.70
C ASP A 162 -28.16 4.06 -19.86
N TYR A 163 -28.45 4.56 -21.06
CA TYR A 163 -29.74 5.19 -21.37
C TYR A 163 -30.80 4.18 -21.82
N ALA A 164 -30.39 3.06 -22.40
CA ALA A 164 -31.30 2.02 -22.88
C ALA A 164 -31.74 1.07 -21.75
N ASP A 165 -30.80 0.72 -20.86
CA ASP A 165 -30.99 -0.22 -19.75
C ASP A 165 -30.78 0.49 -18.40
N ASP A 166 -31.68 1.42 -18.04
CA ASP A 166 -31.54 2.30 -16.87
C ASP A 166 -32.14 1.74 -15.56
N GLU A 167 -32.67 0.52 -15.54
CA GLU A 167 -33.36 -0.08 -14.37
C GLU A 167 -32.53 0.02 -13.08
N TYR A 168 -31.24 -0.36 -13.14
CA TYR A 168 -30.34 -0.30 -12.00
C TYR A 168 -30.09 1.14 -11.51
N ILE A 169 -30.02 2.09 -12.45
CA ILE A 169 -29.81 3.52 -12.16
C ILE A 169 -31.06 4.10 -11.48
N GLN A 170 -32.25 3.74 -11.95
CA GLN A 170 -33.52 4.15 -11.34
C GLN A 170 -33.68 3.58 -9.93
N ASP A 171 -33.29 2.33 -9.70
CA ASP A 171 -33.29 1.71 -8.38
C ASP A 171 -32.39 2.47 -7.40
N LEU A 172 -31.18 2.85 -7.82
CA LEU A 172 -30.26 3.68 -7.03
C LEU A 172 -30.82 5.07 -6.73
N ILE A 173 -31.49 5.71 -7.69
CA ILE A 173 -32.13 7.01 -7.48
C ILE A 173 -33.27 6.90 -6.46
N SER A 174 -34.02 5.80 -6.50
CA SER A 174 -35.12 5.53 -5.58
C SER A 174 -34.67 5.08 -4.19
N TRP A 175 -33.37 4.78 -4.03
CA TRP A 175 -32.83 4.23 -2.80
C TRP A 175 -33.03 5.19 -1.61
N PRO A 176 -33.72 4.76 -0.53
CA PRO A 176 -34.01 5.64 0.59
C PRO A 176 -32.72 6.01 1.34
N LYS A 177 -32.50 7.31 1.57
CA LYS A 177 -31.31 7.87 2.22
C LYS A 177 -31.21 7.59 3.75
N SER A 178 -32.01 6.70 4.30
CA SER A 178 -31.95 6.32 5.72
C SER A 178 -32.53 4.92 5.93
N PRO A 179 -31.86 4.02 6.68
CA PRO A 179 -32.53 2.86 7.24
C PRO A 179 -33.60 3.32 8.24
N PRO A 180 -34.74 2.63 8.38
CA PRO A 180 -35.64 2.86 9.48
C PRO A 180 -34.93 2.40 10.75
N TYR A 181 -34.52 3.35 11.59
CA TYR A 181 -34.12 3.04 12.97
C TYR A 181 -35.34 2.43 13.67
N VAL A 182 -35.33 1.11 13.86
CA VAL A 182 -36.27 0.43 14.76
C VAL A 182 -35.68 0.55 16.16
N LEU A 183 -36.22 1.48 16.95
CA LEU A 183 -35.98 1.52 18.38
C LEU A 183 -36.70 0.33 19.02
N VAL A 184 -35.92 -0.65 19.49
CA VAL A 184 -36.36 -1.68 20.45
C VAL A 184 -35.52 -1.52 21.71
#